data_AF-A0A533XC70-F1
#
_entry.id   AF-A0A533XC70-F1
#
_cell.length_a   1.000
_cell.length_b   1.000
_cell.length_c   1.000
_cell.angle_alpha   90.00
_cell.angle_beta   90.00
_cell.angle_gamma   90.00
#
_symmetry.space_group_name_H-M   'P 1'
#
loop_
_entity.id
_entity.type
_entity.pdbx_description
1 polymer ?
#
loop_
_entity_poly.entity_id
_entity_poly.type
_entity_poly.pdbx_seq_one_letter_code
_entity_poly.pdbx_strand_id
1 'polypeptide(L)' 'MRLPDSILEVLQDGEPHHARELSERTNLTLKELDGVMNFLVKYGFAAKLGENVRIESQFGSLLREL' A
#
# COMPACT_ATOMS: atom_id res chain seq x y z
N MET A 1 21.86 5.64 -7.72
CA MET A 1 20.55 6.20 -7.32
C MET A 1 19.68 5.04 -6.88
N ARG A 2 19.07 5.08 -5.69
CA ARG A 2 18.08 4.08 -5.26
C ARG A 2 16.76 4.42 -5.96
N LEU A 3 16.13 3.46 -6.63
CA LEU A 3 14.79 3.65 -7.18
C LEU A 3 13.81 3.78 -6.01
N PRO A 4 12.75 4.60 -6.14
CA PRO A 4 11.69 4.66 -5.13
C PRO A 4 11.07 3.28 -4.96
N ASP A 5 10.81 2.88 -3.72
CA ASP A 5 10.19 1.60 -3.40
C ASP A 5 8.80 1.54 -4.04
N SER A 6 8.42 0.39 -4.59
CA SER A 6 7.05 0.18 -5.05
C SER A 6 6.10 0.19 -3.86
N ILE A 7 4.89 0.73 -4.02
CA ILE A 7 3.89 0.73 -2.95
C ILE A 7 3.60 -0.69 -2.43
N LEU A 8 3.70 -1.69 -3.31
CA LEU A 8 3.50 -3.08 -2.96
C LEU A 8 4.64 -3.62 -2.08
N GLU A 9 5.87 -3.16 -2.27
CA GLU A 9 7.02 -3.52 -1.42
C GLU A 9 6.89 -2.88 -0.03
N VAL A 10 6.40 -1.65 0.04
CA VAL A 10 6.16 -0.97 1.32
C VAL A 10 5.06 -1.67 2.11
N LEU A 11 3.96 -2.02 1.45
CA LEU A 11 2.81 -2.66 2.10
C LEU A 11 3.00 -4.17 2.37
N GLN A 12 4.09 -4.78 1.88
CA GLN A 12 4.37 -6.21 2.02
C GLN A 12 4.77 -6.62 3.46
N ASP A 13 5.19 -5.67 4.29
CA ASP A 13 5.51 -5.94 5.70
C ASP A 13 4.28 -6.37 6.52
N GLY A 14 3.07 -6.14 5.99
CA GLY A 14 1.80 -6.47 6.64
C GLY A 14 1.46 -5.51 7.78
N GLU A 15 2.23 -4.44 7.95
CA GLU A 15 1.97 -3.41 8.95
C GLU A 15 0.93 -2.39 8.42
N PRO A 16 0.21 -1.68 9.30
CA PRO A 16 -0.65 -0.57 8.89
C PRO A 16 0.18 0.65 8.47
N HIS A 17 -0.07 1.18 7.27
CA HIS A 17 0.64 2.35 6.74
C HIS A 17 -0.30 3.53 6.54
N HIS A 18 0.20 4.73 6.82
CA HIS A 18 -0.53 5.97 6.55
C HIS A 18 -0.23 6.49 5.13
N ALA A 19 -1.21 7.11 4.47
CA ALA A 19 -1.06 7.69 3.13
C ALA A 19 0.14 8.64 3.01
N ARG A 20 0.37 9.46 4.05
CA ARG A 20 1.51 10.40 4.11
C ARG A 20 2.86 9.68 4.16
N GLU A 21 2.98 8.62 4.94
CA GLU A 21 4.21 7.82 5.02
C GLU A 21 4.50 7.13 3.69
N LEU A 22 3.46 6.57 3.06
CA LEU A 22 3.56 5.98 1.73
C LEU A 22 4.02 7.02 0.69
N SER A 23 3.59 8.28 0.79
CA SER A 23 4.01 9.34 -0.13
C SER A 23 5.46 9.79 0.07
N GLU A 24 6.04 9.58 1.25
CA GLU A 24 7.44 9.91 1.52
C GLU A 24 8.38 8.80 1.03
N ARG A 25 7.91 7.55 1.09
CA ARG A 25 8.66 6.34 0.68
C ARG A 25 8.52 6.01 -0.80
N THR A 26 7.38 6.35 -1.39
CA THR A 26 7.10 6.18 -2.82
C THR A 26 7.19 7.52 -3.54
N ASN A 27 7.20 7.51 -4.87
CA ASN A 27 7.15 8.73 -5.68
C ASN A 27 5.70 9.12 -6.06
N LEU A 28 4.70 8.62 -5.32
CA LEU A 28 3.27 8.82 -5.59
C LEU A 28 2.73 10.02 -4.79
N THR A 29 1.84 10.77 -5.42
CA THR A 29 1.09 11.83 -4.73
C THR A 29 0.05 11.25 -3.78
N LEU A 30 -0.36 12.02 -2.77
CA LEU A 30 -1.45 11.63 -1.86
C LEU A 30 -2.74 11.23 -2.59
N LYS A 31 -3.04 11.89 -3.72
CA LYS A 31 -4.23 11.58 -4.54
C LYS A 31 -4.12 10.22 -5.24
N GLU A 32 -2.95 9.89 -5.77
CA GLU A 32 -2.69 8.59 -6.39
C GLU A 32 -2.72 7.48 -5.34
N LEU A 33 -2.13 7.73 -4.17
CA LEU A 33 -2.16 6.82 -3.02
C LEU A 33 -3.58 6.55 -2.54
N ASP A 34 -4.41 7.59 -2.40
CA ASP A 34 -5.83 7.42 -2.10
C ASP A 34 -6.54 6.56 -3.14
N GLY A 35 -6.23 6.73 -4.42
CA GLY A 35 -6.77 5.88 -5.49
C GLY A 35 -6.37 4.41 -5.32
N VAL A 36 -5.08 4.15 -5.11
CA VAL A 36 -4.54 2.80 -4.93
C VAL A 36 -5.08 2.15 -3.67
N MET A 37 -5.07 2.86 -2.53
CA MET A 37 -5.60 2.35 -1.26
C MET A 37 -7.08 2.02 -1.35
N ASN A 38 -7.89 2.91 -1.95
CA ASN A 38 -9.32 2.63 -2.16
C ASN A 38 -9.53 1.45 -3.10
N PHE A 39 -8.71 1.27 -4.13
CA PHE A 39 -8.74 0.09 -4.99
C PHE A 39 -8.45 -1.18 -4.17
N LEU A 40 -7.35 -1.20 -3.41
CA LEU A 40 -6.97 -2.36 -2.59
C LEU A 40 -8.06 -2.73 -1.59
N VAL A 41 -8.65 -1.74 -0.92
CA VAL A 41 -9.77 -1.97 0.03
C VAL A 41 -11.02 -2.46 -0.69
N LYS A 42 -11.39 -1.85 -1.82
CA LYS A 42 -12.60 -2.19 -2.58
C LYS A 42 -12.59 -3.65 -3.05
N TYR A 43 -11.42 -4.17 -3.43
CA TYR A 43 -11.28 -5.54 -3.90
C TYR A 43 -10.86 -6.53 -2.81
N GLY A 44 -10.80 -6.10 -1.55
CA GLY A 44 -10.50 -6.96 -0.39
C GLY A 44 -9.03 -7.29 -0.20
N PHE A 45 -8.12 -6.64 -0.94
CA PHE A 45 -6.67 -6.83 -0.79
C PHE A 45 -6.13 -6.18 0.49
N ALA A 46 -6.81 -5.13 0.99
CA ALA A 46 -6.41 -4.40 2.18
C ALA A 46 -7.60 -4.06 3.08
N ALA A 47 -7.33 -3.87 4.36
CA ALA A 47 -8.27 -3.36 5.33
C ALA A 47 -7.91 -1.93 5.75
N LYS A 48 -8.92 -1.07 5.86
CA LYS A 48 -8.76 0.29 6.37
C LYS A 48 -8.85 0.28 7.90
N LEU A 49 -7.82 0.79 8.56
CA LEU A 49 -7.69 0.88 10.02
C LEU A 49 -7.60 2.36 10.41
N GLY A 50 -8.76 3.04 10.43
CA GLY A 50 -8.81 4.49 10.61
C GLY A 50 -8.22 5.22 9.41
N GLU A 51 -7.14 5.98 9.63
CA GLU A 51 -6.38 6.67 8.57
C GLU A 51 -5.30 5.79 7.93
N ASN A 52 -5.06 4.59 8.47
CA ASN A 52 -4.06 3.66 7.96
C ASN A 52 -4.70 2.58 7.07
N VAL A 53 -3.88 1.97 6.23
CA VAL A 53 -4.24 0.82 5.38
C VAL A 53 -3.26 -0.30 5.62
N ARG A 54 -3.77 -1.52 5.78
CA ARG A 54 -2.97 -2.73 5.97
C ARG A 54 -3.36 -3.76 4.92
N ILE A 55 -2.38 -4.32 4.19
CA ILE A 55 -2.63 -5.45 3.29
C ILE A 55 -3.08 -6.66 4.09
N GLU A 56 -4.08 -7.38 3.60
CA GLU A 56 -4.47 -8.65 4.19
C GLU A 56 -3.45 -9.73 3.81
N SER A 57 -2.97 -10.49 4.80
CA SER A 57 -1.86 -11.46 4.64
C SER A 57 -2.11 -12.52 3.56
N GLN A 58 -3.38 -12.87 3.31
CA GLN A 58 -3.78 -13.80 2.24
C GLN A 58 -3.46 -13.31 0.83
N PHE A 59 -3.26 -12.00 0.65
CA PHE A 59 -2.90 -11.38 -0.62
C PHE A 59 -1.43 -10.92 -0.68
N GLY A 60 -0.69 -11.01 0.43
CA GLY A 60 0.74 -10.67 0.47
C GLY A 60 1.57 -11.54 -0.49
N SER A 61 1.15 -12.78 -0.76
CA SER A 61 1.77 -13.67 -1.76
C SER A 61 1.45 -13.29 -3.20
N LEU A 62 0.25 -12.76 -3.47
CA LEU A 62 -0.18 -12.33 -4.81
C LEU A 62 0.62 -11.12 -5.30
N LEU A 63 1.04 -10.27 -4.38
CA LEU A 63 1.93 -9.13 -4.66
C LEU A 63 3.39 -9.52 -4.93
N ARG A 64 3.78 -10.80 -4.78
CA ARG A 64 5.13 -11.30 -5.15
C ARG A 64 5.23 -11.78 -6.59
N GLU A 65 4.11 -12.12 -7.22
CA GLU A 65 4.08 -12.71 -8.57
C GLU A 65 3.75 -11.69 -9.67
N LEU A 66 3.29 -10.49 -9.29
CA LEU A 66 3.08 -9.33 -10.17
C LEU A 66 4.34 -8.46 -10.23
#